data_AF-A0A151F081-F1
#
_entry.id   AF-A0A151F081-F1
#
_cell.length_a   1.000
_cell.length_b   1.000
_cell.length_c   1.000
_cell.angle_alpha   90.00
_cell.angle_beta   90.00
_cell.angle_gamma   90.00
#
_symmetry.space_group_name_H-M   'P 1'
#
loop_
_entity.id
_entity.type
_entity.pdbx_description
1 polymer ?
#
loop_
_entity_poly.entity_id
_entity_poly.type
_entity_poly.pdbx_seq_one_letter_code
_entity_poly.pdbx_strand_id
1 'polypeptide(L)'
;MKDKILKEVVEWYNQQKVKDEIFIEDFVDIVISKTTDFLFEEIKDGLKEEFEKGNLKHPFIISSDYYLYLKLKEIKDKFVKTTKINISNEEDILEE
;
A
#
# COMPACT_ATOMS: atom_id res chain seq x y z
N MET A 1 3.57 -3.34 -5.69
CA MET A 1 2.84 -3.45 -4.41
C MET A 1 1.87 -4.62 -4.41
N LYS A 2 0.84 -4.60 -5.27
CA LYS A 2 -0.15 -5.69 -5.39
C LYS A 2 0.52 -7.07 -5.49
N ASP A 3 1.48 -7.24 -6.40
CA ASP A 3 2.15 -8.53 -6.62
C ASP A 3 3.00 -9.00 -5.43
N LYS A 4 3.59 -8.06 -4.68
CA LYS A 4 4.39 -8.35 -3.48
C LYS A 4 3.48 -8.82 -2.34
N ILE A 5 2.37 -8.11 -2.10
CA ILE A 5 1.36 -8.50 -1.11
C ILE A 5 0.76 -9.86 -1.48
N LEU A 6 0.41 -10.05 -2.75
CA LEU A 6 -0.17 -11.30 -3.23
C LEU A 6 0.80 -12.48 -3.04
N LYS A 7 2.08 -12.28 -3.33
CA LYS A 7 3.12 -13.29 -3.09
C LYS A 7 3.26 -13.64 -1.60
N GLU A 8 3.34 -12.64 -0.72
CA GLU A 8 3.48 -12.86 0.73
C GLU A 8 2.24 -13.56 1.34
N VAL A 9 1.04 -13.22 0.88
CA VAL A 9 -0.21 -13.84 1.33
C VAL A 9 -0.31 -15.29 0.84
N VAL A 10 0.11 -15.56 -0.41
CA VAL A 10 0.16 -16.93 -0.96
C VAL A 10 1.21 -17.78 -0.25
N GLU A 11 2.37 -17.21 0.08
CA GLU A 11 3.40 -17.88 0.88
C GLU A 11 2.89 -18.23 2.28
N TRP A 12 2.20 -17.30 2.95
CA TRP A 12 1.55 -17.57 4.24
C TRP A 12 0.51 -18.69 4.14
N TYR A 13 -0.37 -18.66 3.13
CA TYR A 13 -1.39 -19.69 2.91
C TYR A 13 -0.76 -21.09 2.71
N ASN A 14 0.37 -21.16 2.02
CA ASN A 14 1.07 -22.42 1.77
C ASN A 14 1.82 -22.96 3.00
N GLN A 15 2.12 -22.12 3.99
CA GLN A 15 2.80 -22.51 5.24
C GLN A 15 1.84 -23.04 6.30
N GLN A 16 0.53 -22.86 6.12
CA GLN A 16 -0.48 -23.40 7.02
C GLN A 16 -0.56 -24.93 6.90
N LYS A 17 -0.32 -25.61 8.03
CA LYS A 17 -0.29 -27.09 8.10
C LYS A 17 -1.67 -27.73 7.97
N VAL A 18 -2.73 -26.99 8.26
CA VAL A 18 -4.13 -27.43 8.17
C VAL A 18 -4.87 -26.40 7.33
N LYS A 19 -5.05 -26.69 6.05
CA LYS A 19 -5.70 -25.77 5.10
C LYS A 19 -7.21 -25.66 5.31
N ASP A 20 -7.81 -26.67 5.95
CA ASP A 20 -9.25 -26.79 6.15
C ASP A 20 -9.78 -25.92 7.31
N GLU A 21 -8.88 -25.31 8.09
CA GLU A 21 -9.22 -24.41 9.21
C GLU A 21 -8.97 -22.93 8.87
N ILE A 22 -8.55 -22.60 7.64
CA ILE A 22 -8.26 -21.23 7.24
C ILE A 22 -9.58 -20.54 6.88
N PHE A 23 -9.95 -19.54 7.67
CA PHE A 23 -11.14 -18.74 7.41
C PHE A 23 -10.83 -17.58 6.48
N ILE A 24 -11.86 -17.11 5.76
CA ILE A 24 -11.72 -15.95 4.87
C ILE A 24 -11.35 -14.69 5.66
N GLU A 25 -11.77 -14.61 6.92
CA GLU A 25 -11.41 -13.55 7.85
C GLU A 25 -9.90 -13.49 8.09
N ASP A 26 -9.24 -14.63 8.29
CA ASP A 26 -7.78 -14.69 8.48
C ASP A 26 -7.04 -14.19 7.23
N PHE A 27 -7.54 -14.54 6.05
CA PHE A 27 -6.99 -14.04 4.79
C PHE A 27 -7.15 -12.51 4.67
N VAL A 28 -8.33 -11.98 5.00
CA VAL A 28 -8.61 -10.54 4.95
C VAL A 28 -7.71 -9.78 5.92
N ASP A 29 -7.59 -10.26 7.16
CA ASP A 29 -6.74 -9.63 8.18
C ASP A 29 -5.28 -9.58 7.76
N ILE A 30 -4.79 -10.63 7.09
CA ILE A 30 -3.42 -10.68 6.60
C ILE A 30 -3.22 -9.75 5.43
N VAL A 31 -4.14 -9.72 4.47
CA VAL A 31 -4.07 -8.76 3.36
C VAL A 31 -4.05 -7.34 3.91
N ILE A 32 -4.88 -7.02 4.90
CA ILE A 32 -4.92 -5.70 5.54
C ILE A 32 -3.60 -5.39 6.26
N SER A 33 -3.10 -6.31 7.09
CA SER A 33 -1.84 -6.10 7.84
C SER A 33 -0.65 -5.90 6.90
N LYS A 34 -0.50 -6.75 5.88
CA LYS A 34 0.58 -6.65 4.89
C LYS A 34 0.49 -5.38 4.06
N THR A 35 -0.71 -4.97 3.69
CA THR A 35 -0.94 -3.69 3.01
C THR A 35 -0.54 -2.53 3.90
N THR A 36 -0.89 -2.59 5.18
CA THR A 36 -0.59 -1.56 6.18
C THR A 36 0.90 -1.43 6.41
N ASP A 37 1.60 -2.55 6.63
CA ASP A 37 3.06 -2.58 6.81
C ASP A 37 3.79 -1.98 5.60
N PHE A 38 3.36 -2.34 4.39
CA PHE A 38 3.93 -1.78 3.17
C PHE A 38 3.74 -0.26 3.09
N LEU A 39 2.54 0.23 3.39
CA LEU A 39 2.26 1.67 3.41
C LEU A 39 3.15 2.40 4.43
N PHE A 40 3.33 1.83 5.62
CA PHE A 40 4.19 2.42 6.65
C PHE A 40 5.66 2.47 6.26
N GLU A 41 6.20 1.44 5.62
CA GLU A 41 7.59 1.49 5.13
C GLU A 41 7.76 2.54 4.03
N GLU A 42 6.81 2.70 3.10
CA GLU A 42 6.87 3.77 2.08
C GLU A 42 6.78 5.17 2.70
N ILE A 43 5.95 5.37 3.73
CA ILE A 43 5.88 6.63 4.49
C ILE A 43 7.24 6.93 5.12
N LYS A 44 7.81 5.94 5.79
CA LYS A 44 9.08 6.05 6.49
C LYS A 44 10.24 6.33 5.52
N ASP A 45 10.29 5.65 4.39
CA ASP A 45 11.29 5.87 3.35
C ASP A 45 11.18 7.28 2.76
N GLY A 46 9.96 7.74 2.46
CA GLY A 46 9.74 9.11 1.99
C GLY A 46 10.17 10.17 3.01
N LEU A 47 9.84 9.99 4.29
CA LEU A 47 10.27 10.89 5.36
C LEU A 47 11.79 10.88 5.56
N LYS A 48 12.40 9.69 5.49
CA LYS A 48 13.86 9.53 5.62
C LYS A 48 14.59 10.22 4.48
N GLU A 49 14.12 10.06 3.24
CA GLU A 49 14.68 10.74 2.07
C GLU A 49 14.58 12.26 2.19
N GLU A 50 13.45 12.79 2.66
CA GLU A 50 13.27 14.23 2.88
C GLU A 50 14.16 14.78 4.01
N PHE A 51 14.36 13.99 5.07
CA PHE A 51 15.28 14.31 6.15
C PHE A 51 16.73 14.36 5.66
N GLU A 52 17.19 13.32 4.97
CA GLU A 52 18.55 13.22 4.44
C GLU A 52 18.86 14.31 3.40
N LYS A 53 17.88 14.68 2.56
CA LYS A 53 18.02 15.76 1.57
C LYS A 53 17.89 17.17 2.17
N GLY A 54 17.62 17.30 3.46
CA GLY A 54 17.43 18.59 4.14
C GLY A 54 16.18 19.35 3.65
N ASN A 55 15.22 18.64 3.07
CA ASN A 55 13.99 19.19 2.49
C ASN A 55 12.83 19.31 3.49
N LEU A 56 13.06 19.01 4.77
CA LEU A 56 12.17 19.42 5.88
C LEU A 56 12.08 20.95 6.07
N LYS A 57 12.58 21.73 5.11
CA LYS A 57 12.34 23.18 5.01
C LYS A 57 10.94 23.40 4.45
N HIS A 58 9.91 23.15 5.27
CA HIS A 58 8.67 23.87 5.03
C HIS A 58 8.92 25.36 5.35
N PRO A 59 8.71 26.29 4.40
CA PRO A 59 8.88 27.72 4.66
C PRO A 59 7.87 28.29 5.67
N PHE A 60 6.99 27.44 6.21
CA PHE A 60 6.01 27.77 7.23
C PHE A 60 6.16 26.83 8.42
N ILE A 61 5.97 27.37 9.62
CA ILE A 61 5.80 26.58 10.84
C ILE A 61 4.46 25.86 10.72
N ILE A 62 4.46 24.70 10.08
CA ILE A 62 3.33 23.76 10.13
C ILE A 62 3.54 22.82 11.29
N SER A 63 2.46 22.44 11.97
CA SER A 63 2.56 21.41 13.01
C SER A 63 3.03 20.09 12.39
N SER A 64 3.74 19.30 13.20
CA SER A 64 4.14 17.93 12.84
C SER A 64 2.95 17.11 12.32
N ASP A 65 1.80 17.29 12.94
CA ASP A 65 0.59 16.53 12.63
C ASP A 65 0.02 16.90 11.27
N TYR A 66 0.05 18.20 10.93
CA TYR A 66 -0.41 18.67 9.62
C TYR A 66 0.54 18.25 8.50
N TYR A 67 1.85 18.29 8.75
CA TYR A 67 2.85 17.76 7.81
C TYR A 67 2.63 16.26 7.54
N LEU A 68 2.44 15.47 8.60
CA LEU A 68 2.17 14.05 8.48
C LEU A 68 0.88 13.79 7.68
N TYR A 69 -0.18 14.55 7.94
CA TYR A 69 -1.42 14.48 7.16
C TYR A 69 -1.20 14.75 5.67
N LEU A 70 -0.43 15.79 5.32
CA LEU A 70 -0.11 16.09 3.92
C LEU A 70 0.69 14.96 3.27
N LYS A 71 1.65 14.38 3.98
CA LYS A 71 2.45 13.24 3.48
C LYS A 71 1.59 12.00 3.26
N LEU A 72 0.72 11.66 4.22
CA LEU A 72 -0.24 10.58 4.07
C LEU A 72 -1.17 10.80 2.88
N LYS A 73 -1.60 12.04 2.64
CA LYS A 73 -2.41 12.40 1.48
C LYS A 73 -1.65 12.24 0.16
N GLU A 74 -0.40 12.70 0.08
CA GLU A 74 0.46 12.53 -1.10
C GLU A 74 0.67 11.06 -1.45
N ILE A 75 0.94 10.25 -0.43
CA ILE A 75 1.15 8.80 -0.55
C ILE A 75 -0.15 8.12 -1.02
N LYS A 76 -1.28 8.43 -0.37
CA LYS A 76 -2.59 7.96 -0.82
C LYS A 76 -2.86 8.30 -2.28
N ASP A 77 -2.59 9.54 -2.68
CA ASP A 77 -2.84 10.00 -4.05
C ASP A 77 -1.93 9.28 -5.07
N LYS A 78 -0.68 8.97 -4.73
CA LYS A 78 0.19 8.12 -5.55
C LYS A 78 -0.44 6.74 -5.76
N PHE A 79 -0.91 6.09 -4.69
CA PHE A 79 -1.50 4.75 -4.79
C PHE A 79 -2.83 4.73 -5.55
N VAL A 80 -3.75 5.66 -5.27
CA VAL A 80 -5.08 5.70 -5.89
C VAL A 80 -5.03 6.14 -7.35
N LYS A 81 -4.13 7.07 -7.73
CA LYS A 81 -4.00 7.48 -9.14
C LYS A 81 -3.35 6.40 -10.01
N THR A 82 -2.45 5.59 -9.46
CA THR A 82 -1.84 4.47 -10.19
C THR A 82 -2.89 3.42 -10.59
N THR A 83 -3.95 3.25 -9.79
CA THR A 83 -5.08 2.34 -10.11
C THR A 83 -5.95 2.82 -11.27
N LYS A 84 -6.08 4.14 -11.50
CA LYS A 84 -6.93 4.67 -12.59
C LYS A 84 -6.38 4.43 -14.00
N ILE A 85 -5.13 4.01 -14.15
CA ILE A 85 -4.47 3.85 -15.46
C ILE A 85 -4.56 2.39 -15.98
N ASN A 86 -5.02 1.42 -15.17
CA ASN A 86 -4.95 -0.01 -15.54
C ASN A 86 -6.30 -0.77 -15.56
N ILE A 87 -7.43 -0.09 -15.74
CA ILE A 87 -8.76 -0.75 -15.90
C ILE A 87 -9.41 -0.35 -17.25
N SER A 88 -8.63 -0.31 -18.33
CA SER A 88 -9.15 0.05 -19.67
C SER A 88 -8.99 -1.03 -20.73
N ASN A 89 -8.35 -2.18 -20.46
CA ASN A 89 -8.03 -3.14 -21.51
C ASN A 89 -8.39 -4.60 -21.15
N GLU A 90 -9.60 -4.89 -20.64
CA GLU A 90 -10.14 -6.27 -20.65
C GLU A 90 -11.67 -6.30 -20.84
N GLU A 91 -12.25 -5.40 -21.64
CA GLU A 91 -13.63 -5.55 -22.12
C GLU A 91 -13.65 -5.24 -23.62
N ASP A 92 -13.26 -6.21 -24.46
CA ASP A 92 -13.61 -6.27 -25.89
C ASP A 92 -13.26 -7.65 -26.47
N ILE A 93 -13.74 -8.72 -25.84
CA ILE A 93 -14.04 -9.97 -26.56
C ILE A 93 -15.29 -10.54 -25.91
N LEU A 94 -16.44 -10.24 -26.50
CA LEU A 94 -17.63 -11.10 -26.60
C LEU A 94 -18.78 -10.27 -27.21
N GLU A 95 -18.82 -10.17 -28.54
CA GLU A 95 -20.09 -10.05 -29.26
C GLU A 95 -20.06 -10.98 -30.50
N GLU A 96 -20.97 -11.96 -30.42
CA GLU A 96 -21.57 -12.88 -31.41
C GLU A 96 -20.69 -13.72 -32.37
#